data_AF-A0A1F8XAG9-F1
#
_entry.id   AF-A0A1F8XAG9-F1
#
_cell.length_a   1.000
_cell.length_b   1.000
_cell.length_c   1.000
_cell.angle_alpha   90.00
_cell.angle_beta   90.00
_cell.angle_gamma   90.00
#
_symmetry.space_group_name_H-M   'P 1'
#
loop_
_entity.id
_entity.type
_entity.pdbx_description
1 polymer ?
#
loop_
_entity_poly.entity_id
_entity_poly.type
_entity_poly.pdbx_seq_one_letter_code
_entity_poly.pdbx_strand_id
1 'polypeptide(L)'
;MNKNEAWSKLIGNEHLKRAMEVALAGGHTIAVFGHPDNGKKYLKEILGKKLLFLSPCPCGNLGDSLRVCTCTFGRVKKYRITKRFQKAALSDIRATLITPRFQDFERAGKAEPFLGVEKRIAAMNGLQVEDGKGAYESLLRTAIERLHFTAGMVERVRAVARTIARLEHAPVVKVHHLSEAIQYGGIDPLERR
;
A
#
# COMPACT_ATOMS: atom_id res chain seq x y z
N MET A 1 -5.80 22.65 -5.82
CA MET A 1 -4.76 21.69 -6.21
C MET A 1 -5.46 20.52 -6.84
N ASN A 2 -5.09 20.13 -8.06
CA ASN A 2 -5.72 18.98 -8.72
C ASN A 2 -4.96 17.66 -8.43
N LYS A 3 -5.52 16.51 -8.82
CA LYS A 3 -4.89 15.20 -8.61
C LYS A 3 -3.51 15.08 -9.26
N ASN A 4 -3.30 15.68 -10.43
CA ASN A 4 -2.03 15.61 -11.14
C ASN A 4 -0.92 16.37 -10.39
N GLU A 5 -1.23 17.56 -9.90
CA GLU A 5 -0.34 18.33 -9.03
C GLU A 5 -0.02 17.55 -7.75
N ALA A 6 -1.03 17.00 -7.08
CA ALA A 6 -0.83 16.19 -5.89
C ALA A 6 0.07 14.97 -6.14
N TRP A 7 -0.14 14.27 -7.27
CA TRP A 7 0.64 13.10 -7.67
C TRP A 7 2.12 13.43 -7.86
N SER A 8 2.40 14.57 -8.53
CA SER A 8 3.77 15.04 -8.76
C SER A 8 4.52 15.36 -7.46
N LYS A 9 3.81 15.67 -6.37
CA LYS A 9 4.42 15.99 -5.07
C LYS A 9 4.76 14.76 -4.23
N LEU A 10 4.36 13.56 -4.64
CA LEU A 10 4.74 12.29 -3.99
C LEU A 10 6.10 11.79 -4.50
N ILE A 11 7.13 12.63 -4.39
CA ILE A 11 8.49 12.35 -4.87
C ILE A 11 9.10 11.20 -4.05
N GLY A 12 9.85 10.30 -4.71
CA GLY A 12 10.51 9.15 -4.07
C GLY A 12 9.57 8.03 -3.59
N ASN A 13 8.26 8.20 -3.78
CA ASN A 13 7.24 7.33 -3.22
C ASN A 13 6.61 6.40 -4.29
N GLU A 14 7.43 5.80 -5.14
CA GLU A 14 6.96 4.98 -6.28
C GLU A 14 6.18 3.74 -5.83
N HIS A 15 6.62 3.08 -4.75
CA HIS A 15 5.87 1.97 -4.15
C HIS A 15 4.50 2.41 -3.62
N LEU A 16 4.40 3.60 -3.01
CA LEU A 16 3.12 4.15 -2.56
C LEU A 16 2.23 4.54 -3.74
N LYS A 17 2.78 5.16 -4.79
CA LYS A 17 2.06 5.46 -6.02
C LYS A 17 1.48 4.19 -6.65
N ARG A 18 2.27 3.13 -6.75
CA ARG A 18 1.80 1.82 -7.22
C ARG A 18 0.69 1.26 -6.33
N ALA A 19 0.85 1.29 -5.00
CA ALA A 19 -0.20 0.88 -4.07
C ALA A 19 -1.51 1.68 -4.24
N MET A 20 -1.39 2.99 -4.47
CA MET A 20 -2.54 3.88 -4.72
C MET A 20 -3.25 3.55 -6.04
N GLU A 21 -2.50 3.27 -7.11
CA GLU A 21 -3.06 2.81 -8.38
C GLU A 21 -3.84 1.51 -8.19
N VAL A 22 -3.24 0.49 -7.57
CA VAL A 22 -3.89 -0.81 -7.31
C VAL A 22 -5.14 -0.62 -6.46
N ALA A 23 -5.09 0.25 -5.43
CA ALA A 23 -6.24 0.54 -4.59
C ALA A 23 -7.39 1.21 -5.36
N LEU A 24 -7.07 2.19 -6.22
CA LEU A 24 -8.05 2.88 -7.04
C LEU A 24 -8.68 1.95 -8.08
N ALA A 25 -7.85 1.14 -8.76
CA ALA A 25 -8.26 0.14 -9.75
C ALA A 25 -9.22 -0.90 -9.20
N GLY A 26 -8.87 -1.49 -8.05
CA GLY A 26 -9.62 -2.60 -7.47
C GLY A 26 -10.75 -2.18 -6.53
N GLY A 27 -10.83 -0.89 -6.21
CA GLY A 27 -11.75 -0.41 -5.18
C GLY A 27 -11.35 -0.78 -3.76
N HIS A 28 -10.09 -1.17 -3.54
CA HIS A 28 -9.58 -1.66 -2.26
C HIS A 28 -9.51 -0.57 -1.20
N THR A 29 -9.67 -0.98 0.05
CA THR A 29 -9.36 -0.13 1.21
C THR A 29 -7.84 0.03 1.34
N ILE A 30 -7.39 1.26 1.58
CA ILE A 30 -5.96 1.58 1.70
C ILE A 30 -5.67 2.33 3.00
N ALA A 31 -4.74 1.78 3.77
CA ALA A 31 -4.13 2.45 4.90
C ALA A 31 -2.73 2.94 4.53
N VAL A 32 -2.45 4.22 4.79
CA VAL A 32 -1.12 4.81 4.58
C VAL A 32 -0.52 5.20 5.92
N PHE A 33 0.66 4.66 6.20
CA PHE A 33 1.44 4.96 7.39
C PHE A 33 2.51 6.01 7.07
N GLY A 34 2.61 7.08 7.84
CA GLY A 34 3.64 8.10 7.64
C GLY A 34 3.64 9.19 8.69
N HIS A 35 4.68 10.02 8.68
CA HIS A 35 4.76 11.17 9.59
C HIS A 35 3.58 12.12 9.36
N PRO A 36 2.93 12.68 10.40
CA PRO A 36 1.75 13.52 10.26
C PRO A 36 1.95 14.74 9.34
N ASP A 37 3.17 15.27 9.31
CA ASP A 37 3.53 16.46 8.54
C ASP A 37 3.89 16.18 7.07
N ASN A 38 4.01 14.91 6.68
CA ASN A 38 4.41 14.54 5.33
C ASN A 38 3.20 14.23 4.46
N GLY A 39 3.09 14.92 3.32
CA GLY A 39 2.37 14.49 2.11
C GLY A 39 0.88 14.15 2.22
N LYS A 40 0.28 14.18 3.42
CA LYS A 40 -1.08 13.73 3.70
C LYS A 40 -2.12 14.50 2.90
N LYS A 41 -1.89 15.80 2.67
CA LYS A 41 -2.77 16.63 1.82
C LYS A 41 -2.83 16.12 0.37
N TYR A 42 -1.71 15.65 -0.17
CA TYR A 42 -1.64 15.11 -1.54
C TYR A 42 -2.38 13.77 -1.62
N LEU A 43 -2.19 12.90 -0.62
CA LEU A 43 -2.90 11.62 -0.55
C LEU A 43 -4.42 11.81 -0.46
N LYS A 44 -4.88 12.80 0.33
CA LYS A 44 -6.30 13.13 0.44
C LYS A 44 -6.88 13.62 -0.89
N GLU A 45 -6.14 14.43 -1.64
CA GLU A 45 -6.57 14.91 -2.96
C GLU A 45 -6.80 13.76 -3.94
N ILE A 46 -5.95 12.73 -3.89
CA ILE A 46 -5.99 11.61 -4.86
C ILE A 46 -6.99 10.52 -4.44
N LEU A 47 -6.95 10.10 -3.17
CA LEU A 47 -7.73 8.95 -2.66
C LEU A 47 -9.08 9.36 -2.04
N GLY A 48 -9.26 10.66 -1.74
CA GLY A 48 -10.48 11.19 -1.14
C GLY A 48 -10.86 10.47 0.16
N LYS A 49 -12.14 10.06 0.26
CA LYS A 49 -12.70 9.41 1.44
C LYS A 49 -12.16 7.99 1.71
N LYS A 50 -11.47 7.37 0.75
CA LYS A 50 -10.91 6.01 0.90
C LYS A 50 -9.64 5.98 1.76
N LEU A 51 -8.98 7.13 1.96
CA LEU A 51 -7.71 7.20 2.68
C LEU A 51 -7.89 7.00 4.19
N LEU A 52 -7.26 5.96 4.72
CA LEU A 52 -7.00 5.83 6.15
C LEU A 52 -5.53 6.16 6.44
N PHE A 53 -5.25 7.40 6.84
CA PHE A 53 -3.89 7.82 7.19
C PHE A 53 -3.61 7.67 8.69
N LEU A 54 -2.50 7.04 9.05
CA LEU A 54 -2.00 6.93 10.41
C LEU A 54 -0.51 7.20 10.51
N SER A 55 -0.09 7.59 11.70
CA SER A 55 1.31 7.59 12.07
C SER A 55 1.72 6.18 12.51
N PRO A 56 2.98 5.75 12.32
CA PRO A 56 3.45 4.45 12.80
C PRO A 56 3.45 4.35 14.34
N CYS A 57 3.60 5.49 15.03
CA CYS A 57 3.47 5.63 16.47
C CYS A 57 2.89 7.00 16.83
N PRO A 58 2.57 7.29 18.11
CA PRO A 58 2.05 8.60 18.51
C PRO A 58 2.92 9.80 18.13
N CYS A 59 4.25 9.66 18.11
CA CYS A 59 5.14 10.75 17.68
C CYS A 59 5.48 10.71 16.18
N GLY A 60 5.07 9.69 15.43
CA GLY A 60 5.30 9.58 13.98
C GLY A 60 6.68 9.08 13.54
N ASN A 61 7.67 8.99 14.43
CA ASN A 61 9.06 8.68 14.07
C ASN A 61 9.46 7.21 14.23
N LEU A 62 8.54 6.32 14.58
CA LEU A 62 8.87 4.91 14.76
C LEU A 62 9.21 4.27 13.39
N GLY A 63 10.46 3.83 13.25
CA GLY A 63 11.00 3.31 11.98
C GLY A 63 11.44 4.38 11.00
N ASP A 64 11.46 5.66 11.39
CA ASP A 64 11.96 6.75 10.55
C ASP A 64 13.50 6.76 10.54
N SER A 65 14.11 6.90 9.36
CA SER A 65 15.56 6.87 9.19
C SER A 65 16.24 8.21 9.50
N LEU A 66 15.47 9.30 9.58
CA LEU A 66 15.96 10.67 9.80
C LEU A 66 15.63 11.18 11.20
N ARG A 67 14.58 10.65 11.84
CA ARG A 67 14.09 11.13 13.14
C ARG A 67 14.03 10.02 14.18
N VAL A 68 14.48 10.34 15.40
CA VAL A 68 14.42 9.41 16.52
C VAL A 68 13.01 9.37 17.12
N CYS A 69 12.52 8.16 17.37
CA CYS A 69 11.26 7.93 18.08
C CYS A 69 11.41 8.19 19.58
N THR A 70 10.56 9.06 20.12
CA THR A 70 10.49 9.39 21.56
C THR A 70 9.40 8.61 22.31
N CYS A 71 8.69 7.70 21.66
CA CYS A 71 7.63 6.91 22.31
C CYS A 71 8.22 5.73 23.08
N THR A 72 7.73 5.51 24.30
CA THR A 72 7.99 4.26 25.02
C THR A 72 7.25 3.08 24.38
N PHE A 73 7.75 1.86 24.57
CA PHE A 73 7.11 0.64 24.08
C PHE A 73 5.64 0.53 24.54
N GLY A 74 5.37 0.81 25.82
CA GLY A 74 4.00 0.78 26.35
C GLY A 74 3.06 1.79 25.67
N ARG A 75 3.57 2.97 25.32
CA ARG A 75 2.80 4.00 24.59
C ARG A 75 2.51 3.56 23.16
N VAL A 76 3.49 2.94 22.48
CA VAL A 76 3.30 2.36 21.13
C VAL A 76 2.26 1.24 21.17
N LYS A 77 2.37 0.31 22.14
CA LYS A 77 1.43 -0.81 22.29
C LYS A 77 -0.02 -0.31 22.49
N LYS A 78 -0.23 0.66 23.39
CA LYS A 78 -1.55 1.29 23.62
C LYS A 78 -2.08 1.97 22.36
N TYR A 79 -1.23 2.62 21.58
CA TYR A 79 -1.63 3.26 20.32
C TYR A 79 -2.08 2.24 19.26
N ARG A 80 -1.34 1.13 19.11
CA ARG A 80 -1.62 0.10 18.11
C ARG A 80 -2.92 -0.66 18.38
N ILE A 81 -3.37 -0.78 19.62
CA ILE A 81 -4.66 -1.43 19.96
C ILE A 81 -5.89 -0.52 19.80
N THR A 82 -5.71 0.76 19.47
CA THR A 82 -6.85 1.66 19.24
C THR A 82 -7.70 1.18 18.06
N LYS A 83 -9.02 1.38 18.13
CA LYS A 83 -9.96 1.01 17.05
C LYS A 83 -9.52 1.52 15.68
N ARG A 84 -8.98 2.75 15.65
CA ARG A 84 -8.50 3.38 14.41
C ARG A 84 -7.29 2.64 13.83
N PHE A 85 -6.32 2.26 14.65
CA PHE A 85 -5.14 1.53 14.19
C PHE A 85 -5.50 0.11 13.76
N GLN A 86 -6.35 -0.58 14.52
CA GLN A 86 -6.84 -1.92 14.16
C GLN A 86 -7.62 -1.90 12.84
N LYS A 87 -8.45 -0.88 12.60
CA LYS A 87 -9.12 -0.69 11.30
C LYS A 87 -8.13 -0.53 10.14
N ALA A 88 -7.02 0.17 10.36
CA ALA A 88 -5.96 0.35 9.36
C ALA A 88 -5.18 -0.93 9.11
N ALA A 89 -4.91 -1.70 10.16
CA ALA A 89 -4.24 -2.99 10.06
C ALA A 89 -5.03 -4.01 9.23
N LEU A 90 -6.35 -3.84 9.15
CA LEU A 90 -7.27 -4.69 8.37
C LEU A 90 -7.52 -4.20 6.94
N SER A 91 -6.94 -3.07 6.54
CA SER A 91 -7.09 -2.59 5.15
C SER A 91 -6.47 -3.56 4.16
N ASP A 92 -7.06 -3.68 2.98
CA ASP A 92 -6.60 -4.59 1.91
C ASP A 92 -5.15 -4.27 1.51
N ILE A 93 -4.85 -2.98 1.42
CA ILE A 93 -3.54 -2.45 1.05
C ILE A 93 -3.02 -1.60 2.19
N ARG A 94 -1.80 -1.90 2.65
CA ARG A 94 -1.05 -1.06 3.59
C ARG A 94 0.20 -0.56 2.88
N ALA A 95 0.42 0.74 2.93
CA ALA A 95 1.56 1.38 2.29
C ALA A 95 2.20 2.41 3.24
N THR A 96 3.49 2.68 3.03
CA THR A 96 4.23 3.68 3.80
C THR A 96 4.48 4.91 2.95
N LEU A 97 4.20 6.08 3.51
CA LEU A 97 4.65 7.36 2.97
C LEU A 97 6.02 7.67 3.56
N ILE A 98 7.04 7.62 2.71
CA ILE A 98 8.41 7.91 3.09
C ILE A 98 8.76 9.38 2.84
N THR A 99 9.68 9.89 3.65
CA THR A 99 10.31 11.19 3.39
C THR A 99 11.25 11.05 2.19
N PRO A 100 11.10 11.87 1.13
CA PRO A 100 12.01 11.81 -0.02
C PRO A 100 13.43 12.19 0.39
N ARG A 101 14.41 11.48 -0.17
CA ARG A 101 15.83 11.82 -0.07
C ARG A 101 16.19 12.84 -1.15
N PHE A 102 17.34 13.50 -1.00
CA PHE A 102 17.83 14.49 -1.97
C PHE A 102 17.85 13.95 -3.41
N GLN A 103 18.37 12.73 -3.62
CA GLN A 103 18.41 12.07 -4.93
C GLN A 103 17.03 11.84 -5.57
N ASP A 104 15.98 11.71 -4.75
CA ASP A 104 14.62 11.52 -5.26
C ASP A 104 14.12 12.81 -5.94
N PHE A 105 14.57 13.98 -5.50
CA PHE A 105 14.24 15.26 -6.14
C PHE A 105 14.90 15.44 -7.50
N GLU A 106 16.14 14.97 -7.68
CA GLU A 106 16.80 14.97 -8.98
C GLU A 106 16.06 14.12 -10.01
N ARG A 107 15.41 13.04 -9.55
CA ARG A 107 14.62 12.13 -10.39
C ARG A 107 13.18 12.57 -10.58
N ALA A 108 12.71 13.59 -9.86
CA ALA A 108 11.30 13.98 -9.81
C ALA A 108 10.71 14.36 -11.19
N GLY A 109 11.54 14.87 -12.10
CA GLY A 109 11.14 15.22 -13.47
C GLY A 109 10.75 14.03 -14.36
N LYS A 110 10.93 12.79 -13.89
CA LYS A 110 10.59 11.56 -14.65
C LYS A 110 9.29 10.89 -14.20
N ALA A 111 8.59 11.44 -13.20
CA ALA A 111 7.34 10.84 -12.73
C ALA A 111 6.24 10.98 -13.79
N GLU A 112 5.55 9.88 -14.09
CA GLU A 112 4.41 9.93 -15.01
C GLU A 112 3.27 10.82 -14.44
N PRO A 113 2.49 11.50 -15.31
CA PRO A 113 1.29 12.20 -14.91
C PRO A 113 0.20 11.26 -14.37
N PHE A 114 -0.67 11.77 -13.48
CA PHE A 114 -1.78 10.98 -12.93
C PHE A 114 -2.76 10.49 -14.00
N LEU A 115 -2.87 11.21 -15.12
CA LEU A 115 -3.70 10.80 -16.26
C LEU A 115 -3.28 9.43 -16.83
N GLY A 116 -1.99 9.07 -16.74
CA GLY A 116 -1.52 7.75 -17.16
C GLY A 116 -2.10 6.62 -16.30
N VAL A 117 -2.18 6.87 -14.99
CA VAL A 117 -2.82 5.96 -14.02
C VAL A 117 -4.31 5.81 -14.33
N GLU A 118 -5.02 6.91 -14.57
CA GLU A 118 -6.46 6.87 -14.89
C GLU A 118 -6.74 6.08 -16.17
N LYS A 119 -5.89 6.23 -17.20
CA LYS A 119 -5.98 5.45 -18.43
C LYS A 119 -5.80 3.96 -18.19
N ARG A 120 -4.82 3.55 -17.38
CA ARG A 120 -4.61 2.12 -17.05
C ARG A 120 -5.78 1.54 -16.25
N ILE A 121 -6.31 2.30 -15.29
CA ILE A 121 -7.50 1.90 -14.53
C ILE A 121 -8.70 1.70 -15.46
N ALA A 122 -8.90 2.62 -16.41
CA ALA A 122 -10.00 2.51 -17.36
C ALA A 122 -9.85 1.29 -18.29
N ALA A 123 -8.62 1.00 -18.75
CA ALA A 123 -8.33 -0.10 -19.66
C ALA A 123 -8.59 -1.49 -19.05
N MET A 124 -8.46 -1.63 -17.73
CA MET A 124 -8.67 -2.91 -17.04
C MET A 124 -10.13 -3.22 -16.66
N ASN A 125 -11.05 -2.26 -16.84
CA ASN A 125 -12.44 -2.43 -16.45
C ASN A 125 -13.11 -3.57 -17.24
N GLY A 126 -13.81 -4.46 -16.54
CA GLY A 126 -14.50 -5.61 -17.16
C GLY A 126 -13.60 -6.83 -17.45
N LEU A 127 -12.28 -6.73 -17.28
CA LEU A 127 -11.40 -7.88 -17.44
C LEU A 127 -11.64 -8.91 -16.34
N GLN A 128 -11.96 -10.14 -16.74
CA GLN A 128 -12.01 -11.28 -15.85
C GLN A 128 -10.61 -11.87 -15.70
N VAL A 129 -10.26 -12.26 -14.47
CA VAL A 129 -8.97 -12.87 -14.18
C VAL A 129 -9.17 -14.06 -13.25
N GLU A 130 -8.65 -15.20 -13.66
CA GLU A 130 -8.65 -16.42 -12.87
C GLU A 130 -7.42 -16.51 -11.97
N ASP A 131 -7.53 -17.28 -10.89
CA ASP A 131 -6.37 -17.54 -10.04
C ASP A 131 -5.36 -18.47 -10.75
N GLY A 132 -4.08 -18.21 -10.51
CA GLY A 132 -3.02 -19.10 -10.98
C GLY A 132 -3.07 -20.47 -10.34
N LYS A 133 -2.41 -21.43 -10.97
CA LYS A 133 -2.23 -22.81 -10.47
C LYS A 133 -0.75 -23.09 -10.21
N GLY A 134 -0.44 -24.15 -9.46
CA GLY A 134 0.92 -24.65 -9.27
C GLY A 134 1.80 -23.73 -8.42
N ALA A 135 2.69 -22.97 -9.06
CA ALA A 135 3.62 -22.08 -8.35
C ALA A 135 2.90 -20.98 -7.55
N TYR A 136 1.76 -20.49 -8.05
CA TYR A 136 0.88 -19.56 -7.33
C TYR A 136 0.36 -20.17 -6.02
N GLU A 137 -0.17 -21.39 -6.09
CA GLU A 137 -0.72 -22.10 -4.93
C GLU A 137 0.36 -22.43 -3.91
N SER A 138 1.56 -22.75 -4.38
CA SER A 138 2.73 -23.02 -3.53
C SER A 138 3.19 -21.76 -2.78
N LEU A 139 3.24 -20.60 -3.45
CA LEU A 139 3.53 -19.33 -2.79
C LEU A 139 2.44 -18.98 -1.77
N LEU A 140 1.17 -19.18 -2.12
CA LEU A 140 0.07 -18.88 -1.20
C LEU A 140 0.09 -19.78 0.03
N ARG A 141 0.33 -21.08 -0.14
CA ARG A 141 0.50 -22.02 0.97
C ARG A 141 1.64 -21.59 1.89
N THR A 142 2.77 -21.18 1.30
CA THR A 142 3.92 -20.65 2.06
C THR A 142 3.55 -19.40 2.84
N ALA A 143 2.76 -18.49 2.26
CA ALA A 143 2.28 -17.29 2.95
C ALA A 143 1.36 -17.64 4.13
N ILE A 144 0.46 -18.61 3.97
CA ILE A 144 -0.40 -19.10 5.05
C ILE A 144 0.43 -19.67 6.21
N GLU A 145 1.39 -20.53 5.90
CA GLU A 145 2.20 -21.23 6.90
C GLU A 145 3.20 -20.30 7.61
N ARG A 146 3.90 -19.45 6.85
CA ARG A 146 5.01 -18.63 7.37
C ARG A 146 4.61 -17.24 7.85
N LEU A 147 3.57 -16.66 7.26
CA LEU A 147 3.09 -15.31 7.62
C LEU A 147 1.82 -15.39 8.49
N HIS A 148 1.36 -16.60 8.82
CA HIS A 148 0.16 -16.87 9.62
C HIS A 148 -1.09 -16.17 9.08
N PHE A 149 -1.27 -16.18 7.76
CA PHE A 149 -2.44 -15.55 7.14
C PHE A 149 -3.73 -16.26 7.53
N THR A 150 -4.69 -15.48 8.01
CA THR A 150 -6.07 -15.94 8.22
C THR A 150 -6.81 -16.07 6.89
N ALA A 151 -7.95 -16.78 6.87
CA ALA A 151 -8.80 -16.88 5.68
C ALA A 151 -9.14 -15.51 5.07
N GLY A 152 -9.49 -14.53 5.91
CA GLY A 152 -9.75 -13.17 5.44
C GLY A 152 -8.52 -12.45 4.89
N MET A 153 -7.30 -12.72 5.41
CA MET A 153 -6.07 -12.19 4.81
C MET A 153 -5.82 -12.81 3.42
N VAL A 154 -6.07 -14.11 3.28
CA VAL A 154 -5.96 -14.81 1.99
C VAL A 154 -6.91 -14.21 0.97
N GLU A 155 -8.18 -14.01 1.31
CA GLU A 155 -9.18 -13.40 0.41
C GLU A 155 -8.76 -12.00 -0.06
N ARG A 156 -8.31 -11.14 0.87
CA ARG A 156 -7.83 -9.79 0.53
C ARG A 156 -6.64 -9.84 -0.41
N VAL A 157 -5.64 -10.67 -0.10
CA VAL A 157 -4.44 -10.82 -0.94
C VAL A 157 -4.79 -11.34 -2.33
N ARG A 158 -5.71 -12.32 -2.45
CA ARG A 158 -6.20 -12.79 -3.76
C ARG A 158 -6.91 -11.67 -4.53
N ALA A 159 -7.77 -10.89 -3.88
CA ALA A 159 -8.48 -9.77 -4.50
C ALA A 159 -7.52 -8.68 -5.03
N VAL A 160 -6.48 -8.37 -4.26
CA VAL A 160 -5.41 -7.44 -4.67
C VAL A 160 -4.61 -8.04 -5.84
N ALA A 161 -4.21 -9.31 -5.77
CA ALA A 161 -3.46 -9.97 -6.83
C ALA A 161 -4.21 -10.02 -8.18
N ARG A 162 -5.52 -10.27 -8.17
CA ARG A 162 -6.37 -10.18 -9.37
C ARG A 162 -6.44 -8.77 -9.93
N THR A 163 -6.40 -7.76 -9.07
CA THR A 163 -6.39 -6.35 -9.52
C THR A 163 -5.08 -6.00 -10.21
N ILE A 164 -3.95 -6.45 -9.66
CA ILE A 164 -2.63 -6.29 -10.26
C ILE A 164 -2.59 -6.98 -11.63
N ALA A 165 -3.07 -8.23 -11.70
CA ALA A 165 -3.17 -8.97 -12.95
C ALA A 165 -4.03 -8.25 -14.01
N ARG A 166 -5.17 -7.68 -13.60
CA ARG A 166 -6.03 -6.87 -14.47
C ARG A 166 -5.33 -5.62 -15.01
N LEU A 167 -4.58 -4.90 -14.16
CA LEU A 167 -3.76 -3.76 -14.60
C LEU A 167 -2.71 -4.16 -15.64
N GLU A 168 -2.21 -5.39 -15.56
CA GLU A 168 -1.27 -5.97 -16.53
C GLU A 168 -1.94 -6.68 -17.72
N HIS A 169 -3.28 -6.63 -17.82
CA HIS A 169 -4.07 -7.33 -18.83
C HIS A 169 -3.79 -8.86 -18.89
N ALA A 170 -3.40 -9.45 -17.76
CA ALA A 170 -3.11 -10.86 -17.65
C ALA A 170 -4.41 -11.64 -17.34
N PRO A 171 -4.74 -12.70 -18.10
CA PRO A 171 -5.97 -13.48 -17.90
C PRO A 171 -5.94 -14.35 -16.63
N VAL A 172 -4.74 -14.56 -16.08
CA VAL A 172 -4.50 -15.42 -14.91
C VAL A 172 -3.53 -14.73 -13.94
N VAL A 173 -3.77 -14.87 -12.64
CA VAL A 173 -2.86 -14.37 -11.59
C VAL A 173 -1.56 -15.16 -11.59
N LYS A 174 -0.47 -14.51 -11.99
CA LYS A 174 0.90 -15.03 -11.93
C LYS A 174 1.52 -14.86 -10.55
N VAL A 175 2.64 -15.55 -10.31
CA VAL A 175 3.37 -15.53 -9.03
C VAL A 175 3.79 -14.11 -8.63
N HIS A 176 4.21 -13.27 -9.58
CA HIS A 176 4.64 -11.91 -9.26
C HIS A 176 3.49 -11.00 -8.82
N HIS A 177 2.28 -11.16 -9.38
CA HIS A 177 1.10 -10.44 -8.90
C HIS A 177 0.76 -10.81 -7.45
N LEU A 178 0.84 -12.10 -7.13
CA LEU A 178 0.62 -12.58 -5.75
C LEU A 178 1.71 -12.07 -4.81
N SER A 179 2.97 -12.09 -5.25
CA SER A 179 4.09 -11.58 -4.46
C SER A 179 3.93 -10.08 -4.14
N GLU A 180 3.55 -9.26 -5.13
CA GLU A 180 3.26 -7.83 -4.91
C GLU A 180 2.08 -7.65 -3.96
N ALA A 181 0.98 -8.41 -4.13
CA ALA A 181 -0.16 -8.35 -3.22
C ALA A 181 0.19 -8.71 -1.77
N ILE A 182 1.05 -9.73 -1.57
CA ILE A 182 1.56 -10.11 -0.25
C ILE A 182 2.37 -8.97 0.37
N GLN A 183 3.14 -8.20 -0.41
CA GLN A 183 3.90 -7.07 0.12
C GLN A 183 3.01 -5.97 0.69
N TYR A 184 1.82 -5.74 0.11
CA TYR A 184 0.83 -4.81 0.66
C TYR A 184 0.09 -5.37 1.88
N GLY A 185 -0.13 -6.68 1.91
CA GLY A 185 -0.86 -7.36 2.98
C GLY A 185 0.01 -7.82 4.16
N GLY A 186 1.32 -7.91 3.98
CA GLY A 186 2.22 -8.67 4.85
C GLY A 186 2.98 -7.83 5.85
N ILE A 187 2.74 -8.14 7.14
CA ILE A 187 3.54 -7.76 8.31
C ILE A 187 3.49 -6.26 8.65
N ASP A 188 3.01 -5.95 9.86
CA ASP A 188 3.26 -4.62 10.44
C ASP A 188 4.80 -4.44 10.47
N PRO A 189 5.38 -3.43 9.80
CA PRO A 189 6.83 -3.22 9.79
C PRO A 189 7.45 -3.17 11.20
N LEU A 190 6.62 -2.95 12.22
CA LEU A 190 6.94 -2.81 13.62
C LEU A 190 6.67 -4.10 14.44
N GLU A 191 6.31 -5.22 13.78
CA GLU A 191 6.16 -6.56 14.38
C GLU A 191 7.38 -7.46 14.22
N ARG A 192 8.49 -6.93 13.68
CA ARG A 192 9.79 -7.61 13.86
C ARG A 192 10.12 -7.58 15.35
N ARG A 193 9.86 -8.72 16.01
CA ARG A 193 10.28 -9.04 17.38
C ARG A 193 11.77 -8.86 17.53
#